data_AF-A0AAW0XKG9-F1
#
_entry.id   AF-A0AAW0XKG9-F1
#
_cell.length_a   1.000
_cell.length_b   1.000
_cell.length_c   1.000
_cell.angle_alpha   90.00
_cell.angle_beta   90.00
_cell.angle_gamma   90.00
#
_symmetry.space_group_name_H-M   'P 1'
#
loop_
_entity.id
_entity.type
_entity.pdbx_description
1 polymer ?
#
loop_
_entity_poly.entity_id
_entity_poly.type
_entity_poly.pdbx_seq_one_letter_code
_entity_poly.pdbx_strand_id
1 'polypeptide(L)'
;QCVACHKVLTNESLKPSKLSAHLQKCHPNLQNKDQAYFQRQAVALKNIQFGSSGIQAQKLQAAVEASYCVAYKIAEQQKCHTIAENLIMPCAYEMVSKVCGEDQAKKLSVISL
;
A
#
# COMPACT_ATOMS: atom_id res chain seq x y z
N GLN A 1 0.87 17.52 -8.54
CA GLN A 1 2.16 16.82 -8.33
C GLN A 1 2.93 16.81 -9.63
N CYS A 2 4.24 17.07 -9.62
CA CYS A 2 5.09 17.00 -10.81
C CYS A 2 5.40 15.54 -11.16
N VAL A 3 5.28 15.17 -12.44
CA VAL A 3 5.51 13.79 -12.88
C VAL A 3 7.00 13.42 -13.08
N ALA A 4 7.89 14.42 -13.11
CA ALA A 4 9.33 14.21 -13.27
C ALA A 4 10.06 14.11 -11.92
N CYS A 5 9.72 14.96 -10.94
CA CYS A 5 10.37 14.97 -9.61
C CYS A 5 9.47 14.54 -8.44
N HIS A 6 8.22 14.17 -8.69
CA HIS A 6 7.24 13.75 -7.66
C HIS A 6 6.90 14.79 -6.59
N LYS A 7 7.44 16.01 -6.70
CA LYS A 7 7.12 17.11 -5.79
C LYS A 7 5.64 17.49 -5.89
N VAL A 8 4.97 17.57 -4.76
CA VAL A 8 3.61 18.15 -4.67
C VAL A 8 3.75 19.66 -4.87
N LEU A 9 3.09 20.18 -5.89
CA LEU A 9 3.07 21.59 -6.23
C LEU A 9 1.81 22.22 -5.62
N THR A 10 1.90 23.45 -5.14
CA THR A 10 0.72 24.20 -4.69
C THR A 10 -0.15 24.58 -5.88
N ASN A 11 -1.44 24.87 -5.64
CA ASN A 11 -2.36 25.31 -6.70
C ASN A 11 -1.84 26.54 -7.46
N GLU A 12 -1.16 27.45 -6.76
CA GLU A 12 -0.48 28.59 -7.38
C GLU A 12 0.61 28.18 -8.36
N SER A 13 1.44 27.20 -8.01
CA SER A 13 2.52 26.69 -8.87
C SER A 13 2.02 25.87 -10.05
N LEU A 14 0.74 25.50 -10.08
CA LEU A 14 0.10 24.82 -11.23
C LEU A 14 -0.39 25.80 -12.30
N LYS A 15 -0.39 27.12 -12.04
CA LYS A 15 -0.68 28.14 -13.06
C LYS A 15 0.31 27.98 -14.23
N PRO A 16 -0.13 28.11 -15.51
CA PRO A 16 0.71 27.78 -16.68
C PRO A 16 2.09 28.44 -16.67
N SER A 17 2.17 29.73 -16.32
CA SER A 17 3.43 30.48 -16.26
C SER A 17 4.38 29.94 -15.19
N LYS A 18 3.86 29.62 -13.98
CA LYS A 18 4.67 29.11 -12.87
C LYS A 18 5.05 27.64 -13.09
N LEU A 19 4.17 26.85 -13.70
CA LEU A 19 4.43 25.46 -14.05
C LEU A 19 5.50 25.34 -15.15
N SER A 20 5.42 26.21 -16.17
CA SER A 20 6.44 26.32 -17.22
C SER A 20 7.81 26.71 -16.63
N ALA A 21 7.84 27.72 -15.75
CA ALA A 21 9.08 28.11 -15.06
C ALA A 21 9.66 26.96 -14.19
N HIS A 22 8.80 26.19 -13.53
CA HIS A 22 9.23 24.99 -12.80
C HIS A 22 9.84 23.94 -13.74
N LEU A 23 9.22 23.66 -14.88
CA LEU A 23 9.77 22.74 -15.88
C LEU A 23 11.12 23.23 -16.39
N GLN A 24 11.24 24.52 -16.70
CA GLN A 24 12.48 25.09 -17.21
C GLN A 24 13.63 25.02 -16.19
N LYS A 25 13.36 25.40 -14.93
CA LYS A 25 14.36 25.48 -13.87
C LYS A 25 14.75 24.12 -13.30
N CYS A 26 13.78 23.23 -13.08
CA CYS A 26 14.02 21.94 -12.44
C CYS A 26 14.29 20.81 -13.46
N HIS A 27 13.80 20.96 -14.69
CA HIS A 27 13.83 19.90 -15.71
C HIS A 27 14.18 20.44 -17.10
N PRO A 28 15.33 21.12 -17.28
CA PRO A 28 15.70 21.72 -18.57
C PRO A 28 15.74 20.70 -19.72
N ASN A 29 16.14 19.47 -19.43
CA ASN A 29 16.22 18.37 -20.41
C ASN A 29 14.84 17.87 -20.89
N LEU A 30 13.74 18.25 -20.23
CA LEU A 30 12.38 17.80 -20.56
C LEU A 30 11.55 18.88 -21.27
N GLN A 31 12.09 20.08 -21.49
CA GLN A 31 11.35 21.19 -22.11
C GLN A 31 10.87 20.88 -23.54
N ASN A 32 11.65 20.10 -24.28
CA ASN A 32 11.35 19.75 -25.67
C ASN A 32 10.55 18.44 -25.81
N LYS A 33 10.08 17.86 -24.71
CA LYS A 33 9.29 16.63 -24.75
C LYS A 33 7.82 16.96 -25.05
N ASP A 34 7.18 16.05 -25.77
CA ASP A 34 5.79 16.18 -26.17
C ASP A 34 4.83 15.81 -25.02
N GLN A 35 3.55 16.14 -25.20
CA GLN A 35 2.52 15.82 -24.22
C GLN A 35 2.43 14.30 -23.97
N ALA A 36 2.63 13.47 -25.00
CA ALA A 36 2.54 12.02 -24.88
C ALA A 36 3.63 11.45 -23.95
N TYR A 37 4.84 12.04 -23.93
CA TYR A 37 5.86 11.71 -22.95
C TYR A 37 5.37 11.93 -21.51
N PHE A 38 4.81 13.10 -21.21
CA PHE A 38 4.32 13.42 -19.86
C PHE A 38 3.09 12.59 -19.48
N GLN A 39 2.21 12.26 -20.43
CA GLN A 39 1.07 11.36 -20.19
C GLN A 39 1.53 9.96 -19.81
N ARG A 40 2.52 9.39 -20.50
CA ARG A 40 3.12 8.09 -20.15
C ARG A 40 3.73 8.13 -18.75
N GLN A 41 4.46 9.18 -18.41
CA GLN A 41 5.03 9.38 -17.08
C GLN A 41 3.94 9.48 -16.00
N ALA A 42 2.83 10.17 -16.29
CA ALA A 42 1.70 10.29 -15.38
C ALA A 42 1.00 8.95 -15.12
N VAL A 43 0.82 8.13 -16.16
CA VAL A 43 0.27 6.76 -16.04
C VAL A 43 1.20 5.88 -15.22
N ALA A 44 2.50 5.91 -15.50
CA ALA A 44 3.49 5.16 -14.72
C ALA A 44 3.44 5.55 -13.23
N LEU A 45 3.27 6.85 -12.93
CA LEU A 45 3.16 7.30 -11.55
C LEU A 45 1.87 6.93 -10.85
N LYS A 46 0.74 7.01 -11.55
CA LYS A 46 -0.51 6.45 -11.05
C LYS A 46 -0.31 4.96 -10.75
N ASN A 47 0.31 4.20 -11.64
CA ASN A 47 0.54 2.77 -11.42
C ASN A 47 1.51 2.50 -10.26
N ILE A 48 2.44 3.38 -9.94
CA ILE A 48 3.28 3.25 -8.73
C ILE A 48 2.46 3.56 -7.47
N GLN A 49 1.65 4.62 -7.49
CA GLN A 49 0.78 5.01 -6.37
C GLN A 49 -0.32 3.99 -6.11
N PHE A 50 -0.94 3.46 -7.16
CA PHE A 50 -1.99 2.43 -7.10
C PHE A 50 -1.43 1.01 -7.05
N GLY A 51 -0.24 0.73 -7.58
CA GLY A 51 0.39 -0.59 -7.51
C GLY A 51 0.90 -0.89 -6.09
N SER A 52 1.43 0.12 -5.40
CA SER A 52 1.72 0.03 -3.96
C SER A 52 0.42 -0.02 -3.15
N SER A 53 -0.54 0.88 -3.40
CA SER A 53 -1.80 0.92 -2.64
C SER A 53 -2.74 -0.27 -2.90
N GLY A 54 -2.76 -0.83 -4.10
CA GLY A 54 -3.66 -1.91 -4.51
C GLY A 54 -3.20 -3.27 -4.00
N ILE A 55 -1.90 -3.56 -4.06
CA ILE A 55 -1.33 -4.77 -3.45
C ILE A 55 -1.42 -4.66 -1.92
N GLN A 56 -1.17 -3.48 -1.35
CA GLN A 56 -1.35 -3.25 0.09
C GLN A 56 -2.82 -3.40 0.50
N ALA A 57 -3.76 -2.86 -0.29
CA ALA A 57 -5.19 -2.97 -0.03
C ALA A 57 -5.69 -4.41 -0.14
N GLN A 58 -5.23 -5.18 -1.13
CA GLN A 58 -5.56 -6.60 -1.25
C GLN A 58 -5.01 -7.43 -0.08
N LYS A 59 -3.76 -7.17 0.34
CA LYS A 59 -3.18 -7.82 1.52
C LYS A 59 -3.93 -7.45 2.80
N LEU A 60 -4.32 -6.18 2.94
CA LEU A 60 -5.09 -5.70 4.08
C LEU A 60 -6.50 -6.31 4.08
N GLN A 61 -7.14 -6.44 2.92
CA GLN A 61 -8.45 -7.08 2.80
C GLN A 61 -8.39 -8.54 3.24
N ALA A 62 -7.41 -9.31 2.75
CA ALA A 62 -7.23 -10.71 3.17
C ALA A 62 -6.96 -10.82 4.68
N ALA A 63 -6.20 -9.89 5.27
CA ALA A 63 -5.96 -9.86 6.71
C ALA A 63 -7.25 -9.57 7.50
N VAL A 64 -8.07 -8.61 7.05
CA VAL A 64 -9.36 -8.27 7.67
C VAL A 64 -10.35 -9.44 7.59
N GLU A 65 -10.42 -10.11 6.43
CA GLU A 65 -11.27 -11.30 6.26
C GLU A 65 -10.83 -12.45 7.19
N ALA A 66 -9.52 -12.65 7.34
CA ALA A 66 -8.98 -13.64 8.29
C ALA A 66 -9.33 -13.28 9.74
N SER A 67 -9.15 -12.01 10.13
CA SER A 67 -9.51 -11.52 11.48
C SER A 67 -10.99 -11.73 11.78
N TYR A 68 -11.85 -11.38 10.83
CA TYR A 68 -13.29 -11.58 10.94
C TYR A 68 -13.65 -13.05 11.12
N CYS A 69 -13.04 -13.95 10.33
CA CYS A 69 -13.30 -15.39 10.43
C CYS A 69 -12.98 -15.93 11.83
N VAL A 70 -11.84 -15.53 12.41
CA VAL A 70 -11.46 -15.97 13.76
C VAL A 70 -12.41 -15.39 14.81
N ALA A 71 -12.68 -14.08 14.77
CA ALA A 71 -13.60 -13.43 15.70
C ALA A 71 -15.01 -14.04 15.66
N TYR A 72 -15.52 -14.32 14.45
CA TYR A 72 -16.81 -14.96 14.24
C TYR A 72 -16.85 -16.36 14.88
N LYS A 73 -15.82 -17.18 14.66
CA LYS A 73 -15.74 -18.53 15.25
C LYS A 73 -15.66 -18.51 16.77
N ILE A 74 -14.96 -17.54 17.35
CA ILE A 74 -14.88 -17.35 18.81
C ILE A 74 -16.26 -16.96 19.37
N ALA A 75 -16.95 -16.05 18.69
CA ALA A 75 -18.29 -15.60 19.07
C ALA A 75 -19.32 -16.73 18.97
N GLU A 76 -19.27 -17.56 17.93
CA GLU A 76 -20.12 -18.77 17.80
C GLU A 76 -19.95 -19.72 18.99
N GLN A 77 -18.72 -19.83 19.52
CA GLN A 77 -18.40 -20.68 20.67
C GLN A 77 -18.59 -19.97 22.02
N GLN A 78 -19.11 -18.74 22.03
CA GLN A 78 -19.31 -17.88 23.21
C GLN A 78 -18.03 -17.73 24.05
N LYS A 79 -16.87 -17.68 23.40
CA LYS A 79 -15.57 -17.50 24.05
C LYS A 79 -15.19 -16.03 24.11
N CYS A 80 -14.30 -15.69 25.03
CA CYS A 80 -13.72 -14.34 25.10
C CYS A 80 -12.81 -14.10 23.90
N HIS A 81 -12.84 -12.89 23.33
CA HIS A 81 -11.96 -12.47 22.23
C HIS A 81 -10.47 -12.61 22.59
N THR A 82 -10.12 -12.51 23.87
CA THR A 82 -8.76 -12.69 24.38
C THR A 82 -8.15 -14.06 24.06
N ILE A 83 -8.95 -15.08 23.74
CA ILE A 83 -8.43 -16.39 23.31
C ILE A 83 -7.74 -16.30 21.94
N ALA A 84 -8.13 -15.34 21.10
CA ALA A 84 -7.55 -15.11 19.79
C ALA A 84 -6.09 -14.70 19.90
N GLU A 85 -5.83 -13.65 20.69
CA GLU A 85 -4.49 -13.10 20.91
C GLU A 85 -3.61 -14.03 21.77
N ASN A 86 -4.15 -14.61 22.83
CA ASN A 86 -3.34 -15.36 23.81
C ASN A 86 -3.03 -16.80 23.39
N LEU A 87 -3.84 -17.40 22.50
CA LEU A 87 -3.70 -18.82 22.16
C LEU A 87 -3.70 -19.05 20.64
N ILE A 88 -4.70 -18.54 19.93
CA ILE A 88 -4.87 -18.85 18.51
C ILE A 88 -3.73 -18.27 17.66
N MET A 89 -3.36 -17.01 17.87
CA MET A 89 -2.24 -16.39 17.13
C MET A 89 -0.88 -17.04 17.41
N PRO A 90 -0.48 -17.27 18.67
CA PRO A 90 0.77 -17.98 18.97
C PRO A 90 0.82 -19.38 18.34
N CYS A 91 -0.27 -20.16 18.43
CA CYS A 91 -0.33 -21.49 17.84
C CYS A 91 -0.25 -21.43 16.31
N ALA A 92 -0.98 -20.52 15.67
CA ALA A 92 -0.92 -20.36 14.22
C ALA A 92 0.47 -19.95 13.73
N TYR A 93 1.14 -19.04 14.45
CA TYR A 93 2.51 -18.63 14.15
C TYR A 93 3.48 -19.81 14.25
N GLU A 94 3.41 -20.58 15.35
CA GLU A 94 4.29 -21.73 15.55
C GLU A 94 4.07 -22.80 14.47
N MET A 95 2.81 -23.13 14.16
CA MET A 95 2.46 -24.10 13.11
C MET A 95 3.04 -23.70 11.76
N VAL A 96 2.83 -22.44 11.33
CA VAL A 96 3.34 -21.96 10.03
C VAL A 96 4.87 -21.86 10.05
N SER A 97 5.46 -21.46 11.18
CA SER A 97 6.91 -21.40 11.30
C SER A 97 7.56 -22.77 11.16
N LYS A 98 6.94 -23.82 11.72
CA LYS A 98 7.46 -25.21 11.66
C LYS A 98 7.24 -25.85 10.29
N VAL A 99 6.08 -25.61 9.66
CA VAL A 99 5.71 -26.28 8.41
C VAL A 99 6.17 -25.52 7.16
N CYS A 100 6.06 -24.20 7.16
CA CYS A 100 6.29 -23.35 5.99
C CYS A 100 7.52 -22.43 6.13
N GLY A 101 8.13 -22.39 7.31
CA GLY A 101 9.28 -21.55 7.62
C GLY A 101 8.91 -20.18 8.20
N GLU A 102 9.89 -19.57 8.86
CA GLU A 102 9.72 -18.35 9.67
C GLU A 102 9.31 -17.13 8.83
N ASP A 103 9.78 -17.02 7.59
CA ASP A 103 9.41 -15.91 6.69
C ASP A 103 7.93 -15.93 6.30
N GLN A 104 7.31 -17.11 6.23
CA GLN A 104 5.86 -17.21 6.01
C GLN A 104 5.09 -16.89 7.29
N ALA A 105 5.61 -17.31 8.45
CA ALA A 105 4.99 -17.04 9.75
C ALA A 105 4.91 -15.54 10.04
N LYS A 106 5.95 -14.76 9.68
CA LYS A 106 5.94 -13.29 9.82
C LYS A 106 4.79 -12.61 9.09
N LYS A 107 4.24 -13.20 8.02
CA LYS A 107 3.09 -12.64 7.30
C LYS A 107 1.81 -12.63 8.13
N LEU A 108 1.69 -13.52 9.12
CA LEU A 108 0.55 -13.56 10.04
C LEU A 108 0.51 -12.34 10.97
N SER A 109 1.63 -11.64 11.20
CA SER A 109 1.68 -10.44 12.04
C SER A 109 0.84 -9.26 11.53
N VAL A 110 0.42 -9.32 10.26
CA VAL A 110 -0.47 -8.32 9.64
C VAL A 110 -1.94 -8.51 10.10
N ILE A 111 -2.29 -9.71 10.57
CA ILE A 111 -3.64 -10.02 11.07
C ILE A 111 -3.75 -9.47 12.50
N SER A 112 -4.69 -8.57 12.72
CA SER A 112 -5.04 -8.06 14.07
C SER A 112 -6.27 -8.81 14.56
N LEU A 113 -6.15 -9.59 15.63
CA LEU A 113 -7.24 -10.34 16.25
C LEU A 113 -7.72 -9.69 17.55
#